data_AF-K9QJQ2-F1
#
_entry.id   AF-K9QJQ2-F1
#
_cell.length_a   1.000
_cell.length_b   1.000
_cell.length_c   1.000
_cell.angle_alpha   90.00
_cell.angle_beta   90.00
_cell.angle_gamma   90.00
#
_symmetry.space_group_name_H-M   'P 1'
#
loop_
_entity.id
_entity.type
_entity.pdbx_description
1 polymer ?
#
loop_
_entity_poly.entity_id
_entity_poly.type
_entity_poly.pdbx_seq_one_letter_code
_entity_poly.pdbx_strand_id
1 'polypeptide(L)'
;MNLIKSKSVTFVWESMFTRPMYETDDIQAQHDLLKEVSTLVDRQIIQHTMIENLRASTPDNLAQAHAHLESGRAIGTLVLTGFAQ
;
A
#
# COMPACT_ATOMS: atom_id res chain seq x y z
N MET A 1 13.09 10.20 -24.47
CA MET A 1 14.38 10.55 -23.84
C MET A 1 14.79 12.02 -24.00
N ASN A 2 14.62 12.66 -25.17
CA ASN A 2 15.10 14.04 -25.39
C ASN A 2 14.49 15.11 -24.47
N LEU A 3 13.22 14.97 -24.07
CA LEU A 3 12.51 15.95 -23.20
C LEU A 3 13.07 16.02 -21.77
N ILE A 4 13.68 14.95 -21.27
CA ILE A 4 14.18 14.86 -19.89
C ILE A 4 15.69 15.15 -19.79
N LYS A 5 16.43 14.99 -20.89
CA LYS A 5 17.89 15.17 -20.93
C LYS A 5 18.34 16.60 -20.65
N SER A 6 17.63 17.60 -21.19
CA SER A 6 17.97 19.02 -20.98
C SER A 6 17.69 19.52 -19.57
N LYS A 7 16.86 18.79 -18.81
CA LYS A 7 16.49 19.11 -17.43
C LYS A 7 17.12 18.18 -16.41
N SER A 8 18.01 17.27 -16.84
CA SER A 8 18.66 16.27 -15.98
C SER A 8 17.68 15.48 -15.11
N VAL A 9 16.51 15.13 -15.67
CA VAL A 9 15.46 14.44 -14.91
C VAL A 9 15.80 12.95 -14.77
N THR A 10 15.76 12.44 -13.54
CA THR A 10 15.84 11.02 -13.24
C THR A 10 14.46 10.39 -13.34
N PHE A 11 14.38 9.24 -14.00
CA PHE A 11 13.19 8.41 -14.06
C PHE A 11 13.47 7.09 -13.35
N VAL A 12 12.62 6.74 -12.38
CA VAL A 12 12.69 5.47 -11.65
C VAL A 12 11.31 4.83 -11.73
N TRP A 13 11.25 3.59 -12.19
CA TRP A 13 10.04 2.79 -12.09
C TRP A 13 10.02 2.14 -10.72
N GLU A 14 9.13 2.62 -9.85
CA GLU A 14 9.00 2.08 -8.50
C GLU A 14 8.12 0.83 -8.49
N SER A 15 8.55 -0.18 -7.74
CA SER A 15 7.81 -1.41 -7.52
C SER A 15 8.13 -1.91 -6.11
N MET A 16 7.13 -1.81 -5.23
CA MET A 16 7.23 -2.24 -3.83
C MET A 16 7.63 -3.72 -3.70
N PHE A 17 7.37 -4.55 -4.71
CA PHE A 17 7.65 -5.99 -4.68
C PHE A 17 9.05 -6.39 -5.17
N THR A 18 9.87 -5.46 -5.65
CA THR A 18 11.20 -5.80 -6.19
C THR A 18 12.07 -6.55 -5.16
N ARG A 19 12.18 -6.02 -3.94
CA ARG A 19 12.97 -6.66 -2.87
C ARG A 19 12.52 -8.10 -2.57
N PRO A 20 11.24 -8.38 -2.25
CA PRO A 20 10.80 -9.75 -1.95
C PRO A 20 10.78 -10.67 -3.17
N MET A 21 10.52 -10.15 -4.38
CA MET A 21 10.49 -10.98 -5.59
C MET A 21 11.87 -11.49 -6.00
N TYR A 22 12.92 -10.70 -5.75
CA TYR A 22 14.30 -11.03 -6.12
C TYR A 22 15.18 -11.42 -4.92
N GLU A 23 14.62 -11.52 -3.72
CA GLU A 23 15.33 -11.86 -2.49
C GLU A 23 16.61 -11.03 -2.31
N THR A 24 16.51 -9.72 -2.53
CA THR A 24 17.69 -8.84 -2.49
C THR A 24 18.32 -8.83 -1.10
N ASP A 25 19.64 -8.59 -1.03
CA ASP A 25 20.38 -8.55 0.24
C ASP A 25 19.78 -7.56 1.26
N ASP A 26 19.07 -6.53 0.79
CA ASP A 26 18.41 -5.49 1.58
C ASP A 26 16.90 -5.74 1.81
N ILE A 27 16.40 -6.96 1.66
CA ILE A 27 14.98 -7.30 1.89
C ILE A 27 14.46 -6.84 3.27
N GLN A 28 15.35 -6.82 4.26
CA GLN A 28 15.10 -6.35 5.63
C GLN A 28 14.62 -4.88 5.69
N ALA A 29 14.95 -4.06 4.69
CA ALA A 29 14.55 -2.65 4.67
C ALA A 29 13.02 -2.45 4.73
N GLN A 30 12.22 -3.41 4.23
CA GLN A 30 10.76 -3.34 4.37
C GLN A 30 10.30 -3.46 5.83
N HIS A 31 10.93 -4.34 6.61
CA HIS A 31 10.65 -4.46 8.05
C HIS A 31 11.02 -3.17 8.80
N ASP A 32 12.19 -2.61 8.51
CA ASP A 32 12.68 -1.41 9.18
C ASP A 32 11.76 -0.21 8.93
N LEU A 33 11.29 -0.05 7.68
CA LEU A 33 10.30 0.97 7.31
C LEU A 33 8.97 0.76 8.05
N LEU A 34 8.46 -0.47 8.13
CA LEU A 34 7.21 -0.75 8.84
C LEU A 34 7.33 -0.49 10.36
N LYS A 35 8.49 -0.77 10.95
CA LYS A 35 8.78 -0.48 12.36
C LYS A 35 8.81 1.02 12.64
N GLU A 36 9.41 1.81 11.73
CA GLU A 36 9.38 3.27 11.82
C GLU A 36 7.94 3.79 11.71
N VAL A 37 7.17 3.33 10.73
CA VAL A 37 5.76 3.71 10.57
C VAL A 37 4.95 3.40 11.83
N SER A 38 5.13 2.21 12.44
CA SER A 38 4.46 1.87 13.71
C SER A 38 4.79 2.89 14.81
N THR A 39 6.06 3.26 14.95
CA THR A 39 6.50 4.25 15.95
C THR A 39 5.86 5.62 15.69
N LEU A 40 5.74 6.02 14.42
CA LEU A 40 5.11 7.28 14.03
C LEU A 40 3.59 7.28 14.25
N VAL A 41 2.94 6.12 14.07
CA VAL A 41 1.52 5.93 14.39
C VAL A 41 1.28 6.05 15.90
N ASP A 42 2.10 5.38 16.72
CA ASP A 42 2.00 5.45 18.19
C ASP A 42 2.21 6.88 18.71
N ARG A 43 3.10 7.63 18.06
CA ARG A 43 3.35 9.06 18.34
C ARG A 43 2.28 10.00 17.78
N GLN A 44 1.25 9.47 17.12
CA GLN A 44 0.18 10.23 16.46
C GLN A 44 0.65 11.19 15.37
N ILE A 45 1.87 10.98 14.83
CA ILE A 45 2.40 11.75 13.69
C ILE A 45 1.74 11.26 12.39
N ILE A 46 1.58 9.94 12.28
CA ILE A 46 0.84 9.29 11.20
C ILE A 46 -0.51 8.83 11.76
N GLN A 47 -1.59 9.08 11.02
CA GLN A 47 -2.93 8.60 11.34
C GLN A 47 -3.36 7.55 10.33
N HIS A 48 -4.24 6.62 10.73
CA HIS A 48 -4.76 5.62 9.81
C HIS A 48 -5.59 6.27 8.70
N THR A 49 -5.57 5.68 7.51
CA THR A 49 -6.34 6.13 6.34
C THR A 49 -7.60 5.31 6.09
N MET A 50 -7.96 4.40 7.01
CA MET A 50 -9.18 3.60 6.90
C MET A 50 -10.42 4.50 6.82
N ILE A 51 -11.21 4.34 5.77
CA ILE A 51 -12.47 5.10 5.56
C ILE A 51 -13.68 4.18 5.72
N GLU A 52 -13.56 2.92 5.31
CA GLU A 52 -14.66 1.97 5.36
C GLU A 52 -14.16 0.59 5.79
N ASN A 53 -14.95 -0.06 6.66
CA ASN A 53 -14.76 -1.45 7.04
C ASN A 53 -15.92 -2.29 6.50
N LEU A 54 -15.62 -3.14 5.50
CA LEU A 54 -16.57 -4.03 4.83
C LEU A 54 -16.86 -5.32 5.64
N ARG A 55 -16.40 -5.39 6.89
CA ARG A 55 -16.61 -6.49 7.85
C ARG A 55 -15.92 -7.77 7.40
N ALA A 56 -16.53 -8.94 7.68
CA ALA A 56 -15.95 -10.25 7.47
C ALA A 56 -15.42 -10.43 6.03
N SER A 57 -14.28 -11.09 5.89
CA SER A 57 -13.68 -11.42 4.60
C SER A 57 -14.46 -12.56 3.93
N THR A 58 -15.67 -12.25 3.45
CA THR A 58 -16.49 -13.14 2.62
C THR A 58 -16.18 -12.88 1.14
N PRO A 59 -16.44 -13.85 0.23
CA PRO A 59 -16.31 -13.62 -1.21
C PRO A 59 -17.13 -12.43 -1.71
N ASP A 60 -18.34 -12.24 -1.17
CA ASP A 60 -19.22 -11.12 -1.55
C ASP A 60 -18.63 -9.77 -1.16
N ASN A 61 -18.12 -9.64 0.07
CA ASN A 61 -17.51 -8.40 0.53
C ASN A 61 -16.20 -8.11 -0.21
N LEU A 62 -15.45 -9.16 -0.56
CA LEU A 62 -14.24 -9.02 -1.38
C LEU A 62 -14.58 -8.53 -2.79
N ALA A 63 -15.61 -9.10 -3.42
CA ALA A 63 -16.07 -8.66 -4.74
C ALA A 63 -16.53 -7.19 -4.71
N GLN A 64 -17.23 -6.78 -3.65
CA GLN A 64 -17.61 -5.38 -3.44
C GLN A 64 -16.38 -4.47 -3.28
N ALA A 65 -15.38 -4.89 -2.50
CA ALA A 65 -14.14 -4.13 -2.32
C ALA A 65 -13.40 -3.93 -3.66
N HIS A 66 -13.31 -4.98 -4.47
CA HIS A 66 -12.72 -4.93 -5.80
C HIS A 66 -13.45 -3.96 -6.72
N ALA A 67 -14.78 -4.07 -6.82
CA ALA A 67 -15.59 -3.16 -7.64
C ALA A 67 -15.40 -1.69 -7.24
N HIS A 68 -15.24 -1.41 -5.94
CA HIS A 68 -14.97 -0.06 -5.45
C HIS A 68 -13.56 0.44 -5.85
N LEU A 69 -12.53 -0.39 -5.70
CA LEU A 69 -11.16 -0.04 -6.11
C LEU A 69 -11.06 0.18 -7.63
N GLU A 70 -11.66 -0.71 -8.43
CA GLU A 70 -11.69 -0.64 -9.89
C GLU A 70 -12.42 0.62 -10.41
N SER A 71 -13.35 1.18 -9.62
CA SER A 71 -14.03 2.42 -9.97
C SER A 71 -13.11 3.65 -9.98
N GLY A 72 -11.94 3.58 -9.33
CA GLY A 72 -10.99 4.68 -9.17
C GLY A 72 -11.49 5.83 -8.28
N ARG A 73 -12.61 5.64 -7.57
CA ARG A 73 -13.22 6.66 -6.68
C ARG A 73 -12.92 6.43 -5.20
N ALA A 74 -12.17 5.39 -4.88
CA ALA A 74 -11.78 5.08 -3.51
C ALA A 74 -10.92 6.21 -2.93
N ILE A 75 -11.33 6.73 -1.78
CA ILE A 75 -10.55 7.67 -0.97
C ILE A 75 -10.07 6.90 0.26
N GLY A 76 -8.79 7.04 0.61
CA GLY A 76 -8.18 6.32 1.72
C GLY A 76 -8.18 4.80 1.50
N THR A 77 -8.39 4.03 2.58
CA THR A 77 -8.24 2.57 2.58
C THR A 77 -9.54 1.87 2.93
N LEU A 78 -9.92 0.87 2.13
CA LEU A 78 -10.95 -0.11 2.46
C LEU A 78 -10.34 -1.25 3.28
N VAL A 79 -11.01 -1.67 4.35
CA VAL A 79 -10.55 -2.77 5.21
C VAL A 79 -11.64 -3.84 5.30
N LEU A 80 -11.23 -5.11 5.24
CA LEU A 80 -12.07 -6.24 5.65
C LEU A 80 -11.49 -6.80 6.96
N THR A 81 -12.34 -6.99 7.97
CA THR A 81 -11.94 -7.49 9.28
C THR A 81 -12.52 -8.87 9.57
N GLY A 82 -11.65 -9.79 9.98
CA GLY A 82 -12.01 -11.15 10.33
C GLY A 82 -12.15 -12.06 9.10
N PHE A 83 -12.04 -13.37 9.32
CA PHE A 83 -12.36 -14.38 8.32
C PHE A 83 -13.77 -14.91 8.58
N ALA A 84 -14.52 -15.18 7.51
CA ALA A 84 -15.73 -15.98 7.64
C ALA A 84 -15.35 -17.36 8.20
N GLN A 85 -16.06 -17.81 9.24
CA GLN A 85 -15.98 -19.20 9.71
C GLN A 85 -16.75 -20.11 8.75
#